data_AF-A0A2D8RNQ9-F1
#
_entry.id   AF-A0A2D8RNQ9-F1
#
_cell.length_a   1.000
_cell.length_b   1.000
_cell.length_c   1.000
_cell.angle_alpha   90.00
_cell.angle_beta   90.00
_cell.angle_gamma   90.00
#
_symmetry.space_group_name_H-M   'P 1'
#
loop_
_entity.id
_entity.type
_entity.pdbx_description
1 polymer ?
#
loop_
_entity_poly.entity_id
_entity_poly.type
_entity_poly.pdbx_seq_one_letter_code
_entity_poly.pdbx_strand_id
1 'polypeptide(L)'
;TLKAQEMVWSKSELELERLNSIALKNMGLEADVVLFFNELDHYTLTEKTELVLALDELDVDGRLELVRLLLEVQGREEALLMVKIVSVFGNYNQLVKPLHRLEVRRGLAVAVSENGSVILPLALDYLHWSPELTESLLSEEMAGATRELWISGTASSIAKRQLALKNWELRENCFVTFSKLRTSL
;
A
#
# COMPACT_ATOMS: atom_id res chain seq x y z
N THR A 1 -10.01 -1.08 -7.45
CA THR A 1 -9.97 -2.44 -8.10
C THR A 1 -11.14 -2.58 -9.07
N LEU A 2 -11.18 -3.59 -9.96
CA LEU A 2 -12.34 -3.81 -10.87
C LEU A 2 -13.64 -4.03 -10.05
N LYS A 3 -13.54 -4.80 -8.97
CA LYS A 3 -14.61 -5.05 -8.00
C LYS A 3 -15.13 -3.76 -7.36
N ALA A 4 -14.24 -2.83 -6.96
CA ALA A 4 -14.66 -1.54 -6.44
C ALA A 4 -15.44 -0.72 -7.49
N GLN A 5 -14.96 -0.68 -8.74
CA GLN A 5 -15.64 0.02 -9.82
C GLN A 5 -17.05 -0.55 -10.06
N GLU A 6 -17.17 -1.87 -10.18
CA GLU A 6 -18.47 -2.55 -10.32
C GLU A 6 -19.41 -2.23 -9.15
N MET A 7 -18.90 -2.23 -7.92
CA MET A 7 -19.70 -1.89 -6.74
C MET A 7 -20.18 -0.44 -6.77
N VAL A 8 -19.33 0.51 -7.16
CA VAL A 8 -19.69 1.93 -7.26
C VAL A 8 -20.79 2.17 -8.31
N TRP A 9 -20.78 1.42 -9.41
CA TRP A 9 -21.82 1.55 -10.45
C TRP A 9 -23.12 0.83 -10.13
N SER A 10 -23.10 -0.16 -9.23
CA SER A 10 -24.25 -1.05 -8.98
C SER A 10 -24.93 -0.84 -7.63
N LYS A 11 -24.33 -0.08 -6.72
CA LYS A 11 -24.82 0.11 -5.34
C LYS A 11 -25.07 1.57 -5.03
N SER A 12 -26.02 1.82 -4.13
CA SER A 12 -26.21 3.15 -3.55
C SER A 12 -25.06 3.51 -2.59
N GLU A 13 -24.90 4.81 -2.34
CA GLU A 13 -23.90 5.35 -1.40
C GLU A 13 -24.00 4.69 -0.02
N LEU A 14 -25.21 4.65 0.56
CA LEU A 14 -25.47 4.05 1.86
C LEU A 14 -25.14 2.55 1.90
N GLU A 15 -25.38 1.83 0.80
CA GLU A 15 -25.03 0.41 0.71
C GLU A 15 -23.51 0.21 0.69
N LEU A 16 -22.76 1.06 -0.01
CA LEU A 16 -21.29 1.00 -0.04
C LEU A 16 -20.70 1.28 1.34
N GLU A 17 -21.14 2.34 2.02
CA GLU A 17 -20.70 2.66 3.38
C GLU A 17 -20.96 1.51 4.34
N ARG A 18 -22.15 0.90 4.24
CA ARG A 18 -22.52 -0.26 5.06
C ARG A 18 -21.62 -1.45 4.75
N LEU A 19 -21.37 -1.77 3.48
CA LEU A 19 -20.51 -2.89 3.09
C LEU A 19 -19.07 -2.69 3.56
N ASN A 20 -18.53 -1.48 3.40
CA ASN A 20 -17.20 -1.12 3.89
C ASN A 20 -17.12 -1.30 5.41
N SER A 21 -18.12 -0.80 6.14
CA SER A 21 -18.19 -0.93 7.60
C SER A 21 -18.27 -2.38 8.06
N ILE A 22 -19.03 -3.23 7.37
CA ILE A 22 -19.14 -4.66 7.68
C ILE A 22 -17.80 -5.36 7.45
N ALA A 23 -17.16 -5.10 6.30
CA ALA A 23 -15.87 -5.71 5.98
C ALA A 23 -14.80 -5.31 7.01
N LEU A 24 -14.68 -4.03 7.37
CA LEU A 24 -13.75 -3.57 8.40
C LEU A 24 -14.02 -4.24 9.76
N LYS A 25 -15.28 -4.36 10.19
CA LYS A 25 -15.64 -5.08 11.43
C LYS A 25 -15.25 -6.55 11.37
N ASN A 26 -15.49 -7.21 10.24
CA ASN A 26 -15.10 -8.62 10.04
C ASN A 26 -13.58 -8.81 10.06
N MET A 27 -12.81 -7.81 9.66
CA MET A 27 -11.34 -7.81 9.78
C MET A 27 -10.86 -7.64 11.23
N GLY A 28 -11.76 -7.30 12.17
CA GLY A 28 -11.45 -7.11 13.58
C GLY A 28 -11.28 -5.66 14.02
N LEU A 29 -11.73 -4.68 13.23
CA LEU A 29 -11.74 -3.28 13.70
C LEU A 29 -12.88 -3.02 14.69
N GLU A 30 -12.54 -2.29 15.74
CA GLU A 30 -13.50 -1.78 16.72
C GLU A 30 -14.48 -0.78 16.10
N ALA A 31 -15.68 -0.70 16.67
CA ALA A 31 -16.77 0.07 16.09
C ALA A 31 -16.48 1.58 16.01
N ASP A 32 -15.76 2.12 16.98
CA ASP A 32 -15.31 3.52 17.03
C ASP A 32 -14.30 3.84 15.91
N VAL A 33 -13.35 2.94 15.65
CA VAL A 33 -12.38 3.08 14.56
C VAL A 33 -13.07 3.04 13.20
N VAL A 34 -14.08 2.18 13.02
CA VAL A 34 -14.88 2.12 11.80
C VAL A 34 -15.68 3.41 11.58
N LEU A 35 -16.26 3.98 12.64
CA LEU A 35 -16.92 5.28 12.57
C LEU A 35 -15.95 6.37 12.14
N PHE A 36 -14.77 6.42 12.76
CA PHE A 36 -13.74 7.41 12.41
C PHE A 36 -13.26 7.27 10.96
N PHE A 37 -13.04 6.05 10.48
CA PHE A 37 -12.70 5.79 9.07
C PHE A 37 -13.79 6.32 8.11
N ASN A 38 -15.06 6.14 8.46
CA ASN A 38 -16.18 6.62 7.64
C ASN A 38 -16.22 8.16 7.58
N GLU A 39 -15.77 8.84 8.63
CA GLU A 39 -15.74 10.31 8.71
C GLU A 39 -14.54 10.95 7.98
N LEU A 40 -13.55 10.17 7.52
CA LEU A 40 -12.39 10.71 6.81
C LEU A 40 -12.80 11.42 5.50
N ASP A 41 -12.65 12.73 5.42
CA ASP A 41 -13.04 13.54 4.26
C ASP A 41 -11.96 13.63 3.18
N HIS A 42 -10.73 13.18 3.48
CA HIS A 42 -9.61 13.15 2.54
C HIS A 42 -9.72 12.03 1.49
N TYR A 43 -10.58 11.04 1.74
CA TYR A 43 -10.86 9.92 0.84
C TYR A 43 -12.30 10.00 0.32
N THR A 44 -12.46 9.84 -0.98
CA THR A 44 -13.79 9.63 -1.59
C THR A 44 -14.35 8.25 -1.18
N LEU A 45 -15.67 8.08 -1.26
CA LEU A 45 -16.30 6.78 -0.97
C LEU A 45 -15.77 5.65 -1.88
N THR A 46 -15.48 5.97 -3.15
CA THR A 46 -14.84 5.04 -4.08
C THR A 46 -13.49 4.57 -3.55
N GLU A 47 -12.64 5.51 -3.10
CA GLU A 47 -11.31 5.18 -2.57
C GLU A 47 -11.39 4.41 -1.25
N LYS A 48 -12.31 4.77 -0.35
CA LYS A 48 -12.60 3.98 0.86
C LYS A 48 -12.97 2.54 0.50
N THR A 49 -13.83 2.38 -0.51
CA THR A 49 -14.24 1.05 -0.99
C THR A 49 -13.06 0.28 -1.60
N GLU A 50 -12.21 0.95 -2.36
CA GLU A 50 -10.99 0.34 -2.91
C GLU A 50 -10.02 -0.11 -1.82
N LEU A 51 -9.79 0.72 -0.80
CA LEU A 51 -8.94 0.41 0.34
C LEU A 51 -9.48 -0.79 1.12
N VAL A 52 -10.77 -0.78 1.45
CA VAL A 52 -11.39 -1.88 2.21
C VAL A 52 -11.32 -3.19 1.44
N LEU A 53 -11.64 -3.19 0.15
CA LEU A 53 -11.52 -4.42 -0.66
C LEU A 53 -10.08 -4.91 -0.76
N ALA A 54 -9.12 -4.01 -0.93
CA ALA A 54 -7.71 -4.38 -1.00
C ALA A 54 -7.21 -4.97 0.34
N LEU A 55 -7.64 -4.42 1.47
CA LEU A 55 -7.32 -4.94 2.80
C LEU A 55 -8.00 -6.28 3.10
N ASP A 56 -9.23 -6.49 2.61
CA ASP A 56 -9.97 -7.74 2.71
C ASP A 56 -9.26 -8.87 1.93
N GLU A 57 -8.82 -8.55 0.71
CA GLU A 57 -8.06 -9.48 -0.14
C GLU A 57 -6.63 -9.72 0.39
N LEU A 58 -6.08 -8.76 1.15
CA LEU A 58 -4.77 -8.84 1.79
C LEU A 58 -4.91 -9.41 3.20
N ASP A 59 -5.34 -10.67 3.28
CA ASP A 59 -5.53 -11.43 4.52
C ASP A 59 -4.20 -11.93 5.09
N VAL A 60 -3.37 -10.98 5.56
CA VAL A 60 -2.07 -11.24 6.19
C VAL A 60 -2.00 -10.52 7.54
N ASP A 61 -1.14 -11.03 8.42
CA ASP A 61 -0.87 -10.40 9.72
C ASP A 61 -0.43 -8.94 9.53
N GLY A 62 -0.85 -8.06 10.44
CA GLY A 62 -0.51 -6.63 10.39
C GLY A 62 -1.33 -5.79 9.40
N ARG A 63 -2.30 -6.35 8.66
CA ARG A 63 -3.18 -5.55 7.77
C ARG A 63 -3.90 -4.40 8.48
N LEU A 64 -4.22 -4.55 9.76
CA LEU A 64 -4.89 -3.52 10.55
C LEU A 64 -3.97 -2.35 10.91
N GLU A 65 -2.65 -2.54 10.87
CA GLU A 65 -1.70 -1.45 11.04
C GLU A 65 -1.76 -0.47 9.87
N LEU A 66 -2.04 -0.96 8.66
CA LEU A 66 -2.28 -0.09 7.51
C LEU A 66 -3.51 0.79 7.74
N VAL A 67 -4.57 0.28 8.37
CA VAL A 67 -5.74 1.11 8.66
C VAL A 67 -5.36 2.26 9.59
N ARG A 68 -4.51 2.04 10.58
CA ARG A 68 -4.02 3.12 11.45
C ARG A 68 -3.30 4.22 10.65
N LEU A 69 -2.45 3.86 9.69
CA LEU A 69 -1.82 4.83 8.79
C LEU A 69 -2.85 5.58 7.94
N LEU A 70 -3.92 4.91 7.46
CA LEU A 70 -4.98 5.59 6.71
C LEU A 70 -5.70 6.66 7.54
N LEU A 71 -5.84 6.45 8.85
CA LEU A 71 -6.46 7.38 9.79
C LEU A 71 -5.56 8.59 10.13
N GLU A 72 -4.24 8.46 9.95
CA GLU A 72 -3.27 9.51 10.26
C GLU A 72 -3.08 10.52 9.12
N VAL A 73 -3.63 10.24 7.94
CA VAL A 73 -3.52 11.10 6.75
C VAL A 73 -4.07 12.50 7.02
N GLN A 74 -3.32 13.52 6.62
CA GLN A 74 -3.62 14.94 6.90
C GLN A 74 -4.15 15.71 5.68
N GLY A 75 -4.27 15.05 4.52
CA GLY A 75 -4.78 15.71 3.33
C GLY A 75 -4.97 14.82 2.11
N ARG A 76 -5.56 15.42 1.07
CA ARG A 76 -5.96 14.72 -0.16
C ARG A 76 -4.79 14.08 -0.94
N GLU A 77 -3.65 14.76 -1.00
CA GLU A 77 -2.47 14.25 -1.71
C GLU A 77 -1.93 12.99 -1.03
N GLU A 78 -1.81 13.01 0.29
CA GLU A 78 -1.36 11.87 1.08
C GLU A 78 -2.38 10.71 1.02
N ALA A 79 -3.69 11.01 1.03
CA ALA A 79 -4.74 10.01 0.82
C ALA A 79 -4.55 9.27 -0.52
N LEU A 80 -4.26 10.00 -1.61
CA LEU A 80 -3.98 9.38 -2.90
C LEU A 80 -2.73 8.49 -2.89
N LEU A 81 -1.68 8.89 -2.18
CA LEU A 81 -0.48 8.08 -2.02
C LEU A 81 -0.80 6.79 -1.28
N MET A 82 -1.60 6.85 -0.21
CA MET A 82 -2.01 5.69 0.56
C MET A 82 -2.86 4.70 -0.23
N VAL A 83 -3.84 5.18 -1.03
CA VAL A 83 -4.62 4.33 -1.95
C VAL A 83 -3.69 3.58 -2.91
N LYS A 84 -2.70 4.27 -3.48
CA LYS A 84 -1.70 3.66 -4.36
C LYS A 84 -0.84 2.64 -3.61
N ILE A 85 -0.36 2.95 -2.41
CA ILE A 85 0.47 2.06 -1.58
C ILE A 85 -0.26 0.75 -1.26
N VAL A 86 -1.50 0.84 -0.74
CA VAL A 86 -2.32 -0.34 -0.44
C VAL A 86 -2.58 -1.17 -1.71
N SER A 87 -2.81 -0.50 -2.85
CA SER A 87 -2.93 -1.16 -4.15
C SER A 87 -1.65 -1.89 -4.57
N VAL A 88 -0.46 -1.36 -4.28
CA VAL A 88 0.80 -2.04 -4.57
C VAL A 88 0.93 -3.32 -3.75
N PHE A 89 0.60 -3.30 -2.46
CA PHE A 89 0.61 -4.52 -1.64
C PHE A 89 -0.34 -5.59 -2.16
N GLY A 90 -1.59 -5.22 -2.44
CA GLY A 90 -2.58 -6.16 -2.98
C GLY A 90 -2.13 -6.79 -4.31
N ASN A 91 -1.65 -5.97 -5.25
CA ASN A 91 -1.14 -6.48 -6.53
C ASN A 91 0.13 -7.33 -6.36
N TYR A 92 1.05 -6.94 -5.47
CA TYR A 92 2.25 -7.74 -5.21
C TYR A 92 1.87 -9.11 -4.67
N ASN A 93 1.01 -9.16 -3.65
CA ASN A 93 0.55 -10.39 -3.01
C ASN A 93 -0.09 -11.36 -4.02
N GLN A 94 -0.89 -10.83 -4.94
CA GLN A 94 -1.63 -11.62 -5.94
C GLN A 94 -0.78 -12.02 -7.16
N LEU A 95 0.09 -11.13 -7.65
CA LEU A 95 0.70 -11.27 -8.98
C LEU A 95 2.21 -11.55 -8.96
N VAL A 96 2.88 -11.26 -7.85
CA VAL A 96 4.33 -11.40 -7.73
C VAL A 96 4.66 -12.57 -6.82
N LYS A 97 4.39 -12.42 -5.51
CA LYS A 97 4.64 -13.43 -4.48
C LYS A 97 3.73 -13.18 -3.27
N PRO A 98 3.26 -14.23 -2.59
CA PRO A 98 2.53 -14.08 -1.33
C PRO A 98 3.34 -13.31 -0.28
N LEU A 99 2.68 -12.37 0.38
CA LEU A 99 3.18 -11.64 1.53
C LEU A 99 2.90 -12.46 2.79
N HIS A 100 3.81 -12.40 3.76
CA HIS A 100 3.65 -13.12 5.03
C HIS A 100 3.00 -12.23 6.09
N ARG A 101 3.45 -10.96 6.18
CA ARG A 101 2.86 -9.96 7.06
C ARG A 101 3.17 -8.55 6.58
N LEU A 102 2.41 -7.60 7.12
CA LEU A 102 2.63 -6.17 7.00
C LEU A 102 3.13 -5.62 8.33
N GLU A 103 3.95 -4.58 8.24
CA GLU A 103 4.47 -3.88 9.41
C GLU A 103 4.53 -2.38 9.10
N VAL A 104 4.44 -1.55 10.13
CA VAL A 104 4.81 -0.13 10.05
C VAL A 104 6.20 0.07 10.64
N ARG A 105 7.13 0.53 9.81
CA ARG A 105 8.52 0.80 10.22
C ARG A 105 8.85 2.25 9.92
N ARG A 106 9.24 3.02 10.94
CA ARG A 106 9.50 4.47 10.82
C ARG A 106 8.37 5.26 10.11
N GLY A 107 7.11 4.89 10.37
CA GLY A 107 5.94 5.50 9.72
C GLY A 107 5.72 5.08 8.26
N LEU A 108 6.53 4.15 7.73
CA LEU A 108 6.35 3.59 6.39
C LEU A 108 5.70 2.22 6.49
N ALA A 109 4.65 2.02 5.69
CA ALA A 109 4.09 0.70 5.47
C ALA A 109 5.10 -0.17 4.70
N VAL A 110 5.44 -1.33 5.25
CA VAL A 110 6.28 -2.33 4.59
C VAL A 110 5.61 -3.70 4.64
N ALA A 111 5.92 -4.54 3.65
CA ALA A 111 5.58 -5.94 3.72
C ALA A 111 6.83 -6.78 3.95
N VAL A 112 6.63 -7.90 4.64
CA VAL A 112 7.64 -8.92 4.86
C VAL A 112 7.14 -10.21 4.24
N SER A 113 7.98 -10.84 3.43
CA SER A 113 7.72 -12.17 2.87
C SER A 113 8.25 -13.27 3.79
N GLU A 114 7.85 -14.52 3.55
CA GLU A 114 8.22 -15.66 4.41
C GLU A 114 9.74 -15.84 4.56
N ASN A 115 10.53 -15.51 3.54
CA ASN A 115 11.99 -15.62 3.58
C ASN A 115 12.67 -14.39 4.22
N GLY A 116 11.90 -13.45 4.77
CA GLY A 116 12.41 -12.23 5.40
C GLY A 116 12.79 -11.11 4.42
N SER A 117 12.39 -11.19 3.15
CA SER A 117 12.54 -10.05 2.23
C SER A 117 11.60 -8.92 2.64
N VAL A 118 12.10 -7.68 2.59
CA VAL A 118 11.34 -6.46 2.85
C VAL A 118 10.93 -5.82 1.53
N ILE A 119 9.63 -5.53 1.41
CA ILE A 119 9.04 -4.87 0.25
C ILE A 119 8.49 -3.52 0.72
N LEU A 120 9.10 -2.45 0.21
CA LEU A 120 8.70 -1.08 0.48
C LEU A 120 8.05 -0.48 -0.76
N PRO A 121 6.73 -0.30 -0.80
CA PRO A 121 6.07 0.49 -1.82
C PRO A 121 6.13 1.98 -1.49
N LEU A 122 6.53 2.81 -2.45
CA LEU A 122 6.37 4.27 -2.38
C LEU A 122 5.64 4.76 -3.62
N ALA A 123 4.51 5.45 -3.44
CA ALA A 123 3.69 5.96 -4.54
C ALA A 123 4.26 7.24 -5.19
N LEU A 124 5.57 7.26 -5.46
CA LEU A 124 6.30 8.40 -6.01
C LEU A 124 6.36 8.37 -7.53
N ASP A 125 5.96 9.48 -8.17
CA ASP A 125 6.07 9.64 -9.62
C ASP A 125 7.52 9.86 -10.08
N TYR A 126 8.35 10.48 -9.24
CA TYR A 126 9.79 10.59 -9.49
C TYR A 126 10.61 10.53 -8.19
N LEU A 127 11.57 9.62 -8.14
CA LEU A 127 12.49 9.47 -7.02
C LEU A 127 13.83 10.18 -7.30
N HIS A 128 14.02 11.33 -6.66
CA HIS A 128 15.33 11.98 -6.56
C HIS A 128 16.08 11.48 -5.33
N TRP A 129 17.42 11.37 -5.42
CA TRP A 129 18.22 10.96 -4.27
C TRP A 129 18.39 12.13 -3.30
N SER A 130 18.09 11.92 -2.02
CA SER A 130 18.32 12.92 -0.98
C SER A 130 18.98 12.28 0.26
N PRO A 131 19.65 13.07 1.11
CA PRO A 131 20.19 12.59 2.38
C PRO A 131 19.11 11.99 3.30
N GLU A 132 17.93 12.58 3.35
CA GLU A 132 16.81 12.14 4.20
C GLU A 132 16.30 10.75 3.78
N LEU A 133 16.21 10.51 2.47
CA LEU A 133 15.90 9.19 1.93
C LEU A 133 16.95 8.14 2.36
N THR A 134 18.21 8.56 2.43
CA THR A 134 19.32 7.70 2.86
C THR A 134 19.14 7.27 4.32
N GLU A 135 18.81 8.20 5.22
CA GLU A 135 18.64 7.91 6.64
C GLU A 135 17.48 6.94 6.90
N SER A 136 16.38 7.09 6.16
CA SER A 136 15.23 6.19 6.29
C SER A 136 15.53 4.79 5.74
N LEU A 137 16.01 4.70 4.49
CA LEU A 137 16.23 3.41 3.81
C LEU A 137 17.42 2.60 4.33
N LEU A 138 18.39 3.24 4.99
CA LEU A 138 19.58 2.56 5.53
C LEU A 138 19.50 2.25 7.02
N SER A 139 18.39 2.59 7.68
CA SER A 139 18.21 2.26 9.09
C SER A 139 18.14 0.76 9.31
N GLU A 140 18.59 0.31 10.49
CA GLU A 140 18.53 -1.10 10.89
C GLU A 140 17.08 -1.62 10.94
N GLU A 141 16.11 -0.75 11.20
CA GLU A 141 14.68 -1.07 11.11
C GLU A 141 14.27 -1.51 9.69
N MET A 142 14.94 -1.02 8.65
CA MET A 142 14.68 -1.41 7.26
C MET A 142 15.53 -2.62 6.81
N ALA A 143 16.15 -3.34 7.75
CA ALA A 143 16.85 -4.58 7.44
C ALA A 143 15.90 -5.70 7.00
N GLY A 144 16.39 -6.55 6.10
CA GLY A 144 15.71 -7.71 5.55
C GLY A 144 16.70 -8.59 4.79
N ALA A 145 16.33 -9.83 4.50
CA ALA A 145 17.17 -10.77 3.75
C ALA A 145 17.49 -10.22 2.34
N THR A 146 16.47 -9.68 1.69
CA THR A 146 16.58 -8.79 0.53
C THR A 146 15.67 -7.58 0.74
N ARG A 147 15.90 -6.52 -0.03
CA ARG A 147 15.13 -5.28 0.07
C ARG A 147 14.69 -4.83 -1.30
N GLU A 148 13.39 -4.71 -1.50
CA GLU A 148 12.78 -4.28 -2.74
C GLU A 148 12.08 -2.94 -2.53
N LEU A 149 12.40 -1.96 -3.37
CA LEU A 149 11.72 -0.67 -3.41
C LEU A 149 10.86 -0.62 -4.67
N TRP A 150 9.54 -0.55 -4.50
CA TRP A 150 8.58 -0.48 -5.60
C TRP A 150 8.01 0.93 -5.70
N ILE A 151 8.28 1.61 -6.82
CA ILE A 151 7.77 2.97 -7.06
C ILE A 151 6.81 3.05 -8.23
N SER A 152 5.83 3.96 -8.15
CA SER A 152 4.82 4.14 -9.20
C SER A 152 5.38 4.76 -10.48
N GLY A 153 6.40 5.60 -10.37
CA GLY A 153 7.07 6.24 -11.51
C GLY A 153 8.52 5.80 -11.69
N THR A 154 9.42 6.77 -11.85
CA THR A 154 10.83 6.51 -12.21
C THR A 154 11.80 7.12 -11.20
N ALA A 155 13.07 6.72 -11.24
CA ALA A 155 14.12 7.24 -10.40
C ALA A 155 15.22 7.92 -11.21
N SER A 156 15.86 8.91 -10.61
CA SER A 156 17.07 9.51 -11.17
C SER A 156 18.20 8.49 -11.27
N SER A 157 19.12 8.68 -12.22
CA SER A 157 20.32 7.82 -12.35
C SER A 157 21.16 7.75 -11.07
N ILE A 158 21.17 8.84 -10.29
CA ILE A 158 21.86 8.90 -8.99
C ILE A 158 21.14 8.01 -7.98
N ALA A 159 19.81 8.12 -7.85
CA ALA A 159 19.02 7.29 -6.94
C ALA A 159 19.18 5.80 -7.26
N LYS A 160 19.12 5.41 -8.54
CA LYS A 160 19.34 4.02 -8.98
C LYS A 160 20.68 3.48 -8.51
N ARG A 161 21.75 4.25 -8.73
CA ARG A 161 23.11 3.86 -8.34
C ARG A 161 23.22 3.72 -6.83
N GLN A 162 22.68 4.67 -6.08
CA GLN A 162 22.77 4.67 -4.62
C GLN A 162 21.98 3.52 -3.99
N LEU A 163 20.76 3.26 -4.46
CA LEU A 163 19.96 2.10 -4.03
C LEU A 163 20.70 0.78 -4.29
N ALA A 164 21.26 0.61 -5.48
CA ALA A 164 22.03 -0.59 -5.82
C ALA A 164 23.27 -0.77 -4.93
N LEU A 165 24.04 0.30 -4.68
CA LEU A 165 25.18 0.29 -3.74
C LEU A 165 24.77 -0.09 -2.31
N LYS A 166 23.50 0.09 -1.98
CA LYS A 166 22.92 -0.20 -0.68
C LYS A 166 22.06 -1.46 -0.71
N ASN A 167 22.23 -2.33 -1.69
CA ASN A 167 21.51 -3.61 -1.82
C ASN A 167 19.98 -3.46 -1.76
N TRP A 168 19.46 -2.39 -2.35
CA TRP A 168 18.04 -2.22 -2.64
C TRP A 168 17.79 -2.54 -4.11
N GLU A 169 16.87 -3.46 -4.38
CA GLU A 169 16.38 -3.72 -5.72
C GLU A 169 15.24 -2.74 -6.04
N LEU A 170 15.48 -1.86 -7.01
CA LEU A 170 14.48 -0.89 -7.43
C LEU A 170 13.57 -1.46 -8.53
N ARG A 171 12.27 -1.33 -8.34
CA ARG A 171 11.21 -1.63 -9.30
C ARG A 171 10.46 -0.36 -9.65
N GLU A 172 10.73 0.18 -10.84
CA GLU A 172 10.06 1.37 -11.38
C GLU A 172 8.76 1.00 -12.09
N ASN A 173 7.87 1.99 -12.25
CA ASN A 173 6.61 1.85 -12.98
C ASN A 173 5.78 0.65 -12.53
N CYS A 174 5.64 0.45 -11.21
CA CYS A 174 5.07 -0.78 -10.64
C CYS A 174 3.69 -1.14 -11.21
N PHE A 175 2.80 -0.15 -11.41
CA PHE A 175 1.47 -0.39 -11.96
C PHE A 175 1.49 -0.88 -13.41
N VAL A 176 2.48 -0.47 -14.22
CA VAL A 176 2.69 -1.01 -15.57
C VAL A 176 3.13 -2.47 -15.49
N THR A 177 4.01 -2.79 -14.55
CA THR A 177 4.46 -4.16 -14.29
C THR A 177 3.30 -5.06 -13.88
N PHE A 178 2.47 -4.64 -12.91
CA PHE A 178 1.29 -5.40 -12.48
C PHE A 178 0.27 -5.59 -13.60
N SER A 179 0.05 -4.56 -14.43
CA SER A 179 -0.83 -4.67 -15.60
C SER A 179 -0.38 -5.78 -16.56
N LYS A 180 0.92 -5.82 -16.89
CA LYS A 180 1.51 -6.86 -17.75
C LYS A 180 1.40 -8.26 -17.15
N LEU A 181 1.65 -8.40 -15.85
CA LEU A 181 1.54 -9.67 -15.15
C LEU A 181 0.10 -10.20 -15.18
N ARG A 182 -0.90 -9.32 -14.98
CA ARG A 182 -2.32 -9.69 -15.04
C ARG A 182 -2.75 -10.20 -16.42
N THR A 183 -2.22 -9.64 -17.51
CA THR A 183 -2.53 -10.12 -18.88
C THR A 183 -1.84 -11.45 -19.22
N SER A 184 -0.85 -11.88 -18.44
CA SER A 184 -0.08 -13.10 -18.68
C SER A 184 -0.62 -14.32 -17.91
N LEU A 185 -1.64 -14.14 -17.07
CA LEU A 185 -2.35 -15.17 -16.32
C LEU A 185 -3.60 -15.62 -17.07
#